data_AF-A0A1X7JUP4-F1
#
_entry.id   AF-A0A1X7JUP4-F1
#
_cell.length_a   1.000
_cell.length_b   1.000
_cell.length_c   1.000
_cell.angle_alpha   90.00
_cell.angle_beta   90.00
_cell.angle_gamma   90.00
#
_symmetry.space_group_name_H-M   'P 1'
#
loop_
_entity.id
_entity.type
_entity.pdbx_description
1 polymer ?
#
loop_
_entity_poly.entity_id
_entity_poly.type
_entity_poly.pdbx_seq_one_letter_code
_entity_poly.pdbx_strand_id
1 'polypeptide(L)'
;MGRNVVTDLRIFQETCNDIRNNESLVQEACSRSLSESQQKLEETQQELAHSNQLLQEAIAEEMRRLAIMQECEAEVQAAAAGLPETAGWYADAQRRLAIATAEYEKAVAHRMLMEQRVALAEQCVSMASKMVETLITKYNYGQNQISHYSSEGINRLSQADRATTEYVYETVNIANANVTTHQSTDAKVQYNVYSENLGKEVVCLGSVPGQHEAQAGRPFSGQSGKNLEVILSNLNYNGKPLSRAKVSIDNSWDSPLWMGEHGVTEAPLKQVCSDSNLSRLNNEIGKNTKIVIAFGDNAYAAAEALKAKYNLKFAIIKTDHPSMAHINRTYKSLKATEQERNLDRLSQMADNIKKSSGGLLT
;
A
#
# COMPACT_ATOMS: atom_id res chain seq x y z
N MET A 1 -22.73 13.99 39.26
CA MET A 1 -22.08 13.45 38.04
C MET A 1 -22.48 12.00 37.91
N GLY A 2 -23.29 11.66 36.90
CA GLY A 2 -23.68 10.27 36.64
C GLY A 2 -22.43 9.46 36.27
N ARG A 3 -22.15 8.38 36.99
CA ARG A 3 -21.12 7.42 36.61
C ARG A 3 -21.65 6.72 35.35
N ASN A 4 -21.09 7.02 34.19
CA ASN A 4 -21.29 6.23 32.99
C ASN A 4 -20.58 4.87 33.21
N VAL A 5 -21.25 3.97 33.90
CA VAL A 5 -20.83 2.56 33.98
C VAL A 5 -21.22 1.94 32.65
N VAL A 6 -20.26 1.32 31.95
CA VAL A 6 -20.56 0.48 30.78
C VAL A 6 -21.51 -0.63 31.26
N THR A 7 -22.76 -0.57 30.84
CA THR A 7 -23.82 -1.48 31.32
C THR A 7 -23.94 -2.75 30.50
N ASP A 8 -23.32 -2.80 29.31
CA ASP A 8 -23.37 -3.95 28.42
C ASP A 8 -21.97 -4.40 28.01
N LEU A 9 -21.48 -5.45 28.66
CA LEU A 9 -20.19 -6.07 28.37
C LEU A 9 -20.25 -6.96 27.12
N ARG A 10 -21.46 -7.29 26.62
CA ARG A 10 -21.63 -8.12 25.42
C ARG A 10 -21.03 -7.48 24.18
N ILE A 11 -20.87 -6.15 24.19
CA ILE A 11 -20.28 -5.40 23.08
C ILE A 11 -18.86 -5.87 22.74
N PHE A 12 -18.06 -6.31 23.73
CA PHE A 12 -16.72 -6.86 23.46
C PHE A 12 -16.79 -8.19 22.71
N GLN A 13 -17.72 -9.06 23.09
CA GLN A 13 -17.93 -10.37 22.46
C GLN A 13 -18.54 -10.23 21.06
N GLU A 14 -19.52 -9.35 20.91
CA GLU A 14 -20.13 -9.00 19.62
C GLU A 14 -19.07 -8.44 18.66
N THR A 15 -18.26 -7.48 19.10
CA THR A 15 -17.17 -6.93 18.28
C THR A 15 -16.13 -7.99 17.90
N CYS A 16 -15.77 -8.90 18.82
CA CYS A 16 -14.87 -10.02 18.49
C CYS A 16 -15.48 -10.94 17.41
N ASN A 17 -16.78 -11.21 17.47
CA ASN A 17 -17.46 -12.03 16.48
C ASN A 17 -17.54 -11.31 15.13
N ASP A 18 -17.80 -10.01 15.12
CA ASP A 18 -17.81 -9.20 13.91
C ASP A 18 -16.45 -9.17 13.22
N ILE A 19 -15.36 -9.05 13.98
CA ILE A 19 -13.99 -9.13 13.44
C ILE A 19 -13.75 -10.49 12.77
N ARG A 20 -14.11 -11.60 13.42
CA ARG A 20 -13.96 -12.95 12.85
C ARG A 20 -14.81 -13.15 11.60
N ASN A 21 -16.05 -12.67 11.61
CA ASN A 21 -16.95 -12.76 10.47
C ASN A 21 -16.40 -11.96 9.28
N ASN A 22 -15.91 -10.74 9.52
CA ASN A 22 -15.30 -9.92 8.47
C ASN A 22 -14.03 -10.57 7.90
N GLU A 23 -13.17 -11.16 8.73
CA GLU A 23 -12.00 -11.91 8.27
C GLU A 23 -12.40 -13.08 7.36
N SER A 24 -13.41 -13.87 7.76
CA SER A 24 -13.93 -14.98 6.95
C SER A 24 -14.49 -14.51 5.61
N LEU A 25 -15.28 -13.43 5.60
CA LEU A 25 -15.87 -12.88 4.38
C LEU A 25 -14.80 -12.39 3.39
N VAL A 26 -13.75 -11.73 3.89
CA VAL A 26 -12.63 -11.29 3.04
C VAL A 26 -11.84 -12.48 2.50
N GLN A 27 -11.60 -13.50 3.33
CA GLN A 27 -10.94 -14.73 2.91
C GLN A 27 -11.72 -15.45 1.81
N GLU A 28 -13.03 -15.60 1.96
CA GLU A 28 -13.89 -16.21 0.95
C GLU A 28 -13.90 -15.42 -0.36
N ALA A 29 -14.07 -14.09 -0.30
CA ALA A 29 -14.09 -13.25 -1.49
C ALA A 29 -12.78 -13.32 -2.27
N CYS A 30 -11.65 -13.25 -1.57
CA CYS A 30 -10.34 -13.35 -2.20
C CYS A 30 -10.06 -14.76 -2.75
N SER A 31 -10.47 -15.82 -2.01
CA SER A 31 -10.32 -17.21 -2.48
C SER A 31 -11.11 -17.45 -3.76
N ARG A 32 -12.33 -16.90 -3.85
CA ARG A 32 -13.14 -16.94 -5.07
C ARG A 32 -12.44 -16.25 -6.24
N SER A 33 -11.94 -15.04 -6.03
CA SER A 33 -11.23 -14.29 -7.08
C SER A 33 -9.94 -14.99 -7.56
N LEU A 34 -9.22 -15.64 -6.64
CA LEU A 34 -8.06 -16.45 -6.98
C LEU A 34 -8.46 -17.67 -7.81
N SER A 35 -9.51 -18.38 -7.40
CA SER A 35 -10.04 -19.55 -8.13
C SER A 35 -10.49 -19.18 -9.54
N GLU A 36 -11.23 -18.08 -9.71
CA GLU A 36 -11.64 -17.57 -11.03
C GLU A 36 -10.43 -17.23 -11.92
N SER A 37 -9.37 -16.68 -11.32
CA SER A 37 -8.15 -16.34 -12.06
C SER A 37 -7.35 -17.58 -12.46
N GLN A 38 -7.31 -18.60 -11.60
CA GLN A 38 -6.70 -19.90 -11.90
C GLN A 38 -7.47 -20.64 -12.99
N GLN A 39 -8.80 -20.61 -12.96
CA GLN A 39 -9.64 -21.18 -14.01
C GLN A 39 -9.33 -20.53 -15.37
N LYS A 40 -9.22 -19.20 -15.43
CA LYS A 40 -8.86 -18.50 -16.68
C LYS A 40 -7.46 -18.88 -17.18
N LEU A 41 -6.50 -19.09 -16.28
CA LEU A 41 -5.18 -19.58 -16.66
C LEU A 41 -5.27 -20.98 -17.28
N GLU A 42 -6.07 -21.87 -16.68
CA GLU A 42 -6.31 -23.21 -17.21
C GLU A 42 -6.96 -23.16 -18.61
N GLU A 43 -8.01 -22.36 -18.80
CA GLU A 43 -8.64 -22.14 -20.10
C GLU A 43 -7.63 -21.62 -21.15
N THR A 44 -6.73 -20.72 -20.74
CA THR A 44 -5.68 -20.18 -21.63
C THR A 44 -4.63 -21.25 -21.98
N GLN A 45 -4.29 -22.12 -21.03
CA GLN A 45 -3.38 -23.25 -21.27
C GLN A 45 -4.01 -24.30 -22.19
N GLN A 46 -5.31 -24.56 -22.05
CA GLN A 46 -6.06 -25.42 -22.95
C GLN A 46 -6.09 -24.86 -24.38
N GLU A 47 -6.27 -23.54 -24.54
CA GLU A 47 -6.22 -22.88 -25.85
C GLU A 47 -4.81 -22.96 -26.48
N LEU A 48 -3.75 -22.85 -25.69
CA LEU A 48 -2.37 -23.07 -26.17
C LEU A 48 -2.18 -24.53 -26.61
N ALA A 49 -2.68 -25.50 -25.85
CA ALA A 49 -2.62 -26.91 -26.23
C ALA A 49 -3.37 -27.17 -27.55
N HIS A 50 -4.56 -26.58 -27.70
CA HIS A 50 -5.35 -26.67 -28.93
C HIS A 50 -4.63 -26.00 -30.11
N SER A 51 -4.05 -24.82 -29.92
CA SER A 51 -3.27 -24.13 -30.95
C SER A 51 -2.05 -24.93 -31.40
N ASN A 52 -1.37 -25.60 -30.47
CA ASN A 52 -0.27 -26.51 -30.79
C ASN A 52 -0.74 -27.71 -31.62
N GLN A 53 -1.90 -28.29 -31.29
CA GLN A 53 -2.48 -29.37 -32.10
C GLN A 53 -2.74 -28.92 -33.54
N LEU A 54 -3.37 -27.75 -33.71
CA LEU A 54 -3.64 -27.19 -35.05
C LEU A 54 -2.35 -26.93 -35.84
N LEU A 55 -1.28 -26.48 -35.17
CA LEU A 55 0.02 -26.32 -35.81
C LEU A 55 0.61 -27.67 -36.26
N GLN A 56 0.50 -28.72 -35.45
CA GLN A 56 0.95 -30.07 -35.85
C GLN A 56 0.17 -30.59 -37.06
N GLU A 57 -1.14 -30.38 -37.09
CA GLU A 57 -1.99 -30.73 -38.25
C GLU A 57 -1.57 -29.93 -39.51
N ALA A 58 -1.27 -28.64 -39.37
CA ALA A 58 -0.81 -27.80 -40.47
C ALA A 58 0.58 -28.21 -40.99
N ILE A 59 1.52 -28.57 -40.11
CA ILE A 59 2.84 -29.10 -40.48
C ILE A 59 2.68 -30.42 -41.25
N ALA A 60 1.83 -31.32 -40.78
CA ALA A 60 1.57 -32.59 -41.44
C ALA A 60 0.95 -32.40 -42.84
N GLU A 61 0.03 -31.44 -42.99
CA GLU A 61 -0.54 -31.10 -44.30
C GLU A 61 0.49 -30.45 -45.22
N GLU A 62 1.33 -29.54 -44.74
CA GLU A 62 2.44 -28.98 -45.51
C GLU A 62 3.37 -30.08 -46.04
N MET A 63 3.77 -31.02 -45.17
CA MET A 63 4.62 -32.15 -45.56
C MET A 63 3.95 -33.03 -46.62
N ARG A 64 2.64 -33.28 -46.50
CA ARG A 64 1.87 -34.04 -47.50
C ARG A 64 1.84 -33.32 -48.85
N ARG A 65 1.61 -32.00 -48.86
CA ARG A 65 1.60 -31.21 -50.11
C ARG A 65 2.98 -31.11 -50.74
N LEU A 66 4.04 -31.00 -49.93
CA LEU A 66 5.41 -31.02 -50.39
C LEU A 66 5.74 -32.33 -51.11
N ALA A 67 5.33 -33.48 -50.55
CA ALA A 67 5.55 -34.79 -51.18
C ALA A 67 4.84 -34.89 -52.55
N ILE A 68 3.58 -34.47 -52.64
CA ILE A 68 2.82 -34.46 -53.90
C ILE A 68 3.49 -33.54 -54.94
N MET A 69 3.98 -32.37 -54.52
CA MET A 69 4.69 -31.45 -55.39
C MET A 69 5.98 -32.08 -55.93
N GLN A 70 6.76 -32.75 -55.08
CA GLN A 70 7.98 -33.46 -55.48
C GLN A 70 7.70 -34.64 -56.43
N GLU A 71 6.61 -35.38 -56.21
CA GLU A 71 6.17 -36.44 -57.14
C GLU A 71 5.81 -35.87 -58.52
N CYS A 72 5.06 -34.75 -58.56
CA CYS A 72 4.73 -34.08 -59.82
C CYS A 72 5.97 -33.52 -60.50
N GLU A 73 6.94 -33.01 -59.74
CA GLU A 73 8.22 -32.52 -60.27
C GLU A 73 9.03 -33.65 -60.91
N ALA A 74 9.11 -34.81 -60.25
CA ALA A 74 9.74 -36.00 -60.80
C ALA A 74 9.03 -36.49 -62.08
N GLU A 75 7.70 -36.42 -62.13
CA GLU A 75 6.92 -36.75 -63.33
C GLU A 75 7.22 -35.80 -64.50
N VAL A 76 7.33 -34.49 -64.24
CA VAL A 76 7.75 -33.50 -65.25
C VAL A 76 9.17 -33.78 -65.76
N GLN A 77 10.10 -34.14 -64.87
CA GLN A 77 11.47 -34.50 -65.25
C GLN A 77 11.50 -35.77 -66.12
N ALA A 78 10.73 -36.80 -65.75
CA ALA A 78 10.60 -38.01 -66.54
C ALA A 78 9.97 -37.75 -67.92
N ALA A 79 8.94 -36.91 -67.97
CA ALA A 79 8.29 -36.52 -69.21
C ALA A 79 9.21 -35.71 -70.13
N ALA A 80 10.07 -34.85 -69.56
CA ALA A 80 11.08 -34.11 -70.31
C ALA A 80 12.16 -35.03 -70.95
N ALA A 81 12.41 -36.20 -70.38
CA ALA A 81 13.37 -37.18 -70.89
C ALA A 81 12.79 -38.10 -71.99
N GLY A 82 11.48 -38.03 -72.28
CA GLY A 82 10.79 -38.83 -73.29
C GLY A 82 10.96 -38.36 -74.75
N LEU A 83 10.52 -39.18 -75.71
CA LEU A 83 10.54 -38.90 -77.15
C LEU A 83 9.45 -37.88 -77.57
N PRO A 84 9.58 -37.19 -78.73
CA PRO A 84 8.69 -36.10 -79.16
C PRO A 84 7.18 -36.41 -79.23
N GLU A 85 6.79 -37.68 -79.33
CA GLU A 85 5.39 -38.13 -79.38
C GLU A 85 4.66 -37.98 -78.04
N THR A 86 5.37 -37.65 -76.95
CA THR A 86 4.81 -37.47 -75.60
C THR A 86 4.50 -36.01 -75.22
N ALA A 87 4.51 -35.07 -76.17
CA ALA A 87 4.30 -33.64 -75.91
C ALA A 87 3.03 -33.31 -75.10
N GLY A 88 1.94 -34.07 -75.32
CA GLY A 88 0.70 -33.93 -74.53
C GLY A 88 0.85 -34.36 -73.08
N TRP A 89 1.66 -35.38 -72.80
CA TRP A 89 1.96 -35.85 -71.44
C TRP A 89 2.82 -34.84 -70.67
N TYR A 90 3.82 -34.23 -71.31
CA TYR A 90 4.64 -33.19 -70.69
C TYR A 90 3.81 -31.96 -70.27
N ALA A 91 2.90 -31.49 -71.14
CA ALA A 91 2.04 -30.36 -70.83
C ALA A 91 1.05 -30.64 -69.68
N ASP A 92 0.54 -31.88 -69.59
CA ASP A 92 -0.33 -32.30 -68.48
C ASP A 92 0.44 -32.39 -67.16
N ALA A 93 1.64 -32.99 -67.17
CA ALA A 93 2.53 -33.07 -66.01
C ALA A 93 2.90 -31.67 -65.49
N GLN A 94 3.22 -30.72 -66.37
CA GLN A 94 3.47 -29.32 -65.99
C GLN A 94 2.27 -28.65 -65.34
N ARG A 95 1.05 -28.91 -65.85
CA ARG A 95 -0.18 -28.37 -65.27
C ARG A 95 -0.42 -28.93 -63.86
N ARG A 96 -0.21 -30.23 -63.66
CA ARG A 96 -0.34 -30.89 -62.36
C ARG A 96 0.69 -30.37 -61.36
N LEU A 97 1.95 -30.17 -61.79
CA LEU A 97 2.97 -29.54 -60.96
C LEU A 97 2.55 -28.12 -60.54
N ALA A 98 2.07 -27.29 -61.46
CA ALA A 98 1.63 -25.93 -61.14
C ALA A 98 0.50 -25.89 -60.09
N ILE A 99 -0.46 -26.83 -60.18
CA ILE A 99 -1.52 -26.98 -59.17
C ILE A 99 -0.93 -27.42 -57.82
N ALA A 100 -0.06 -28.43 -57.81
CA ALA A 100 0.57 -28.94 -56.60
C ALA A 100 1.44 -27.89 -55.90
N THR A 101 2.20 -27.08 -56.66
CA THR A 101 2.97 -25.95 -56.13
C THR A 101 2.06 -24.91 -55.47
N ALA A 102 0.96 -24.52 -56.14
CA ALA A 102 0.03 -23.56 -55.57
C ALA A 102 -0.67 -24.08 -54.30
N GLU A 103 -0.96 -25.38 -54.21
CA GLU A 103 -1.50 -26.00 -53.00
C GLU A 103 -0.46 -26.09 -51.87
N TYR A 104 0.80 -26.38 -52.19
CA TYR A 104 1.91 -26.35 -51.24
C TYR A 104 2.12 -24.95 -50.67
N GLU A 105 2.17 -23.91 -51.51
CA GLU A 105 2.30 -22.51 -51.07
C GLU A 105 1.17 -22.09 -50.11
N LYS A 106 -0.07 -22.52 -50.39
CA LYS A 106 -1.21 -22.31 -49.48
C LYS A 106 -1.03 -23.02 -48.15
N ALA A 107 -0.50 -24.26 -48.15
CA ALA A 107 -0.23 -25.00 -46.92
C ALA A 107 0.86 -24.34 -46.08
N VAL A 108 1.93 -23.84 -46.71
CA VAL A 108 2.99 -23.06 -46.04
C VAL A 108 2.41 -21.81 -45.39
N ALA A 109 1.59 -21.04 -46.12
CA ALA A 109 0.94 -19.85 -45.58
C ALA A 109 0.02 -20.18 -44.40
N HIS A 110 -0.73 -21.28 -44.48
CA HIS A 110 -1.59 -21.74 -43.38
C HIS A 110 -0.77 -22.13 -42.13
N ARG A 111 0.34 -22.87 -42.30
CA ARG A 111 1.25 -23.19 -41.18
C ARG A 111 1.81 -21.92 -40.53
N MET A 112 2.25 -20.94 -41.32
CA MET A 112 2.75 -19.66 -40.78
C MET A 112 1.69 -18.93 -39.93
N LEU A 113 0.42 -18.95 -40.34
CA LEU A 113 -0.68 -18.40 -39.53
C LEU A 113 -0.86 -19.17 -38.22
N MET A 114 -0.73 -20.50 -38.25
CA MET A 114 -0.81 -21.32 -37.02
C MET A 114 0.37 -21.06 -36.07
N GLU A 115 1.58 -20.82 -36.58
CA GLU A 115 2.72 -20.41 -35.75
C GLU A 115 2.47 -19.07 -35.06
N GLN A 116 1.92 -18.09 -35.79
CA GLN A 116 1.54 -16.81 -35.20
C GLN A 116 0.48 -16.98 -34.11
N ARG A 117 -0.50 -17.87 -34.32
CA ARG A 117 -1.52 -18.20 -33.31
C ARG A 117 -0.87 -18.79 -32.05
N VAL A 118 0.02 -19.76 -32.20
CA VAL A 118 0.75 -20.37 -31.06
C VAL A 118 1.55 -19.30 -30.30
N ALA A 119 2.29 -18.45 -31.01
CA ALA A 119 3.07 -17.38 -30.38
C ALA A 119 2.19 -16.41 -29.57
N LEU A 120 1.00 -16.06 -30.06
CA LEU A 120 0.03 -15.26 -29.32
C LEU A 120 -0.53 -16.00 -28.09
N ALA A 121 -0.86 -17.29 -28.24
CA ALA A 121 -1.34 -18.11 -27.13
C ALA A 121 -0.29 -18.25 -26.01
N GLU A 122 0.99 -18.41 -26.36
CA GLU A 122 2.11 -18.43 -25.40
C GLU A 122 2.23 -17.10 -24.63
N GLN A 123 2.07 -15.97 -25.32
CA GLN A 123 2.06 -14.65 -24.67
C GLN A 123 0.87 -14.52 -23.71
N CYS A 124 -0.32 -14.98 -24.10
CA CYS A 124 -1.49 -14.98 -23.24
C CYS A 124 -1.27 -15.84 -21.98
N VAL A 125 -0.72 -17.05 -22.11
CA VAL A 125 -0.37 -17.91 -20.96
C VAL A 125 0.66 -17.21 -20.06
N SER A 126 1.70 -16.61 -20.64
CA SER A 126 2.71 -15.86 -19.87
C SER A 126 2.10 -14.72 -19.04
N MET A 127 1.19 -13.96 -19.63
CA MET A 127 0.48 -12.88 -18.94
C MET A 127 -0.45 -13.42 -17.84
N ALA A 128 -1.26 -14.44 -18.15
CA ALA A 128 -2.17 -15.06 -17.19
C ALA A 128 -1.43 -15.65 -15.98
N SER A 129 -0.31 -16.36 -16.21
CA SER A 129 0.52 -16.91 -15.14
C SER A 129 1.06 -15.82 -14.21
N LYS A 130 1.63 -14.74 -14.77
CA LYS A 130 2.12 -13.60 -13.98
C LYS A 130 1.01 -12.93 -13.16
N MET A 131 -0.19 -12.84 -13.72
CA MET A 131 -1.35 -12.30 -13.00
C MET A 131 -1.73 -13.18 -11.81
N VAL A 132 -1.80 -14.49 -12.00
CA VAL A 132 -2.10 -15.45 -10.92
C VAL A 132 -1.01 -15.40 -9.84
N GLU A 133 0.27 -15.43 -10.20
CA GLU A 133 1.39 -15.33 -9.25
C GLU A 133 1.32 -14.03 -8.41
N THR A 134 1.02 -12.91 -9.08
CA THR A 134 0.87 -11.62 -8.42
C THR A 134 -0.32 -11.62 -7.45
N LEU A 135 -1.45 -12.21 -7.86
CA LEU A 135 -2.64 -12.34 -7.02
C LEU A 135 -2.38 -13.22 -5.80
N ILE A 136 -1.73 -14.38 -5.98
CA ILE A 136 -1.34 -15.27 -4.88
C ILE A 136 -0.47 -14.52 -3.87
N THR A 137 0.55 -13.80 -4.36
CA THR A 137 1.47 -13.06 -3.49
C THR A 137 0.74 -11.98 -2.69
N LYS A 138 -0.10 -11.17 -3.37
CA LYS A 138 -0.88 -10.12 -2.72
C LYS A 138 -1.92 -10.68 -1.75
N TYR A 139 -2.57 -11.77 -2.12
CA TYR A 139 -3.55 -12.45 -1.29
C TYR A 139 -2.92 -12.98 0.00
N ASN A 140 -1.85 -13.77 -0.10
CA ASN A 140 -1.17 -14.34 1.06
C ASN A 140 -0.64 -13.24 1.99
N TYR A 141 -0.05 -12.19 1.42
CA TYR A 141 0.39 -11.03 2.21
C TYR A 141 -0.79 -10.36 2.92
N GLY A 142 -1.88 -10.08 2.21
CA GLY A 142 -3.08 -9.46 2.77
C GLY A 142 -3.75 -10.31 3.85
N GLN A 143 -3.88 -11.62 3.64
CA GLN A 143 -4.42 -12.54 4.63
C GLN A 143 -3.60 -12.55 5.91
N ASN A 144 -2.27 -12.63 5.79
CA ASN A 144 -1.38 -12.62 6.95
C ASN A 144 -1.52 -11.32 7.75
N GLN A 145 -1.67 -10.17 7.07
CA GLN A 145 -1.90 -8.88 7.73
C GLN A 145 -3.25 -8.84 8.43
N ILE A 146 -4.33 -9.24 7.74
CA ILE A 146 -5.69 -9.26 8.32
C ILE A 146 -5.71 -10.18 9.54
N SER A 147 -5.21 -11.41 9.42
CA SER A 147 -5.22 -12.37 10.52
C SER A 147 -4.39 -11.89 11.71
N HIS A 148 -3.25 -11.25 11.46
CA HIS A 148 -2.45 -10.60 12.51
C HIS A 148 -3.26 -9.51 13.24
N TYR A 149 -3.87 -8.58 12.51
CA TYR A 149 -4.65 -7.49 13.11
C TYR A 149 -5.92 -7.98 13.81
N SER A 150 -6.63 -8.96 13.23
CA SER A 150 -7.79 -9.60 13.85
C SER A 150 -7.40 -10.26 15.17
N SER A 151 -6.32 -11.05 15.18
CA SER A 151 -5.81 -11.72 16.38
C SER A 151 -5.40 -10.70 17.45
N GLU A 152 -4.67 -9.64 17.08
CA GLU A 152 -4.32 -8.57 18.03
C GLU A 152 -5.56 -7.86 18.59
N GLY A 153 -6.50 -7.49 17.74
CA GLY A 153 -7.74 -6.81 18.13
C GLY A 153 -8.59 -7.65 19.07
N ILE A 154 -8.82 -8.92 18.71
CA ILE A 154 -9.53 -9.89 19.55
C ILE A 154 -8.84 -10.06 20.90
N ASN A 155 -7.50 -10.15 20.93
CA ASN A 155 -6.76 -10.26 22.19
C ASN A 155 -6.96 -9.03 23.08
N ARG A 156 -6.88 -7.82 22.52
CA ARG A 156 -7.08 -6.57 23.27
C ARG A 156 -8.51 -6.46 23.80
N LEU A 157 -9.51 -6.75 22.98
CA LEU A 157 -10.91 -6.76 23.38
C LEU A 157 -11.18 -7.81 24.46
N SER A 158 -10.59 -9.00 24.34
CA SER A 158 -10.72 -10.05 25.37
C SER A 158 -10.07 -9.66 26.69
N GLN A 159 -8.95 -8.92 26.66
CA GLN A 159 -8.32 -8.38 27.86
C GLN A 159 -9.18 -7.28 28.49
N ALA A 160 -9.73 -6.37 27.67
CA ALA A 160 -10.63 -5.32 28.14
C ALA A 160 -11.92 -5.90 28.76
N ASP A 161 -12.49 -6.94 28.15
CA ASP A 161 -13.65 -7.66 28.68
C ASP A 161 -13.34 -8.26 30.06
N ARG A 162 -12.20 -8.94 30.21
CA ARG A 162 -11.75 -9.48 31.50
C ARG A 162 -11.54 -8.39 32.54
N ALA A 163 -10.77 -7.34 32.21
CA ALA A 163 -10.48 -6.25 33.14
C ALA A 163 -11.75 -5.50 33.58
N THR A 164 -12.69 -5.29 32.66
CA THR A 164 -13.95 -4.62 32.98
C THR A 164 -14.87 -5.53 33.79
N THR A 165 -14.92 -6.82 33.48
CA THR A 165 -15.65 -7.83 34.26
C THR A 165 -15.11 -7.91 35.68
N GLU A 166 -13.78 -7.95 35.86
CA GLU A 166 -13.11 -7.92 37.16
C GLU A 166 -13.43 -6.62 37.90
N TYR A 167 -13.32 -5.45 37.25
CA TYR A 167 -13.65 -4.17 37.87
C TYR A 167 -15.12 -4.10 38.31
N VAL A 168 -16.06 -4.57 37.49
CA VAL A 168 -17.49 -4.61 37.85
C VAL A 168 -17.71 -5.56 39.03
N TYR A 169 -17.07 -6.73 39.03
CA TYR A 169 -17.16 -7.67 40.14
C TYR A 169 -16.59 -7.09 41.44
N GLU A 170 -15.43 -6.45 41.37
CA GLU A 170 -14.78 -5.76 42.48
C GLU A 170 -15.60 -4.56 42.97
N THR A 171 -16.12 -3.70 42.08
CA THR A 171 -16.94 -2.56 42.49
C THR A 171 -18.29 -2.96 43.04
N VAL A 172 -18.90 -4.05 42.55
CA VAL A 172 -20.11 -4.63 43.16
C VAL A 172 -19.79 -5.22 44.54
N ASN A 173 -18.68 -5.94 44.70
CA ASN A 173 -18.24 -6.46 45.99
C ASN A 173 -17.83 -5.36 46.98
N ILE A 174 -17.18 -4.30 46.50
CA ILE A 174 -16.82 -3.10 47.26
C ILE A 174 -18.07 -2.29 47.60
N ALA A 175 -19.08 -2.19 46.73
CA ALA A 175 -20.35 -1.56 47.06
C ALA A 175 -21.13 -2.37 48.11
N ASN A 176 -21.03 -3.70 48.07
CA ASN A 176 -21.57 -4.59 49.09
C ASN A 176 -20.76 -4.53 50.41
N ALA A 177 -19.44 -4.28 50.35
CA ALA A 177 -18.58 -4.12 51.53
C ALA A 177 -18.64 -2.71 52.15
N ASN A 178 -18.78 -1.66 51.33
CA ASN A 178 -18.78 -0.23 51.70
C ASN A 178 -20.16 0.30 52.10
N VAL A 179 -21.13 -0.57 52.39
CA VAL A 179 -22.12 -0.29 53.46
C VAL A 179 -21.41 -0.15 54.82
N THR A 180 -20.13 -0.53 54.90
CA THR A 180 -19.28 -0.35 56.07
C THR A 180 -18.00 0.38 55.68
N THR A 181 -17.87 1.63 56.13
CA THR A 181 -16.63 2.44 56.26
C THR A 181 -16.00 3.14 55.03
N HIS A 182 -15.85 4.46 55.19
CA HIS A 182 -15.11 5.41 54.36
C HIS A 182 -13.58 5.27 54.49
N GLN A 183 -12.83 5.45 53.40
CA GLN A 183 -11.79 6.51 53.25
C GLN A 183 -11.10 6.46 51.87
N SER A 184 -10.57 7.62 51.48
CA SER A 184 -9.95 8.01 50.21
C SER A 184 -8.55 7.45 49.97
N THR A 185 -8.19 7.20 48.71
CA THR A 185 -6.82 7.33 48.20
C THR A 185 -6.80 7.84 46.75
N ASP A 186 -6.03 8.90 46.51
CA ASP A 186 -5.69 9.45 45.21
C ASP A 186 -4.63 8.57 44.51
N ALA A 187 -4.93 8.10 43.29
CA ALA A 187 -3.95 7.49 42.40
C ALA A 187 -3.75 8.38 41.16
N LYS A 188 -2.52 8.89 40.98
CA LYS A 188 -2.10 9.64 39.79
C LYS A 188 -2.03 8.71 38.58
N VAL A 189 -2.84 8.99 37.56
CA VAL A 189 -2.74 8.35 36.24
C VAL A 189 -1.51 8.88 35.52
N GLN A 190 -0.65 7.96 35.08
CA GLN A 190 0.58 8.24 34.36
C GLN A 190 0.24 8.48 32.87
N TYR A 191 0.37 9.71 32.39
CA TYR A 191 0.12 10.05 30.99
C TYR A 191 1.22 9.48 30.10
N ASN A 192 0.87 8.64 29.12
CA ASN A 192 1.77 8.23 28.05
C ASN A 192 2.09 9.45 27.19
N VAL A 193 3.32 9.95 27.28
CA VAL A 193 3.71 11.22 26.67
C VAL A 193 4.08 11.02 25.20
N TYR A 194 3.28 11.52 24.26
CA TYR A 194 3.56 11.50 22.82
C TYR A 194 4.48 12.65 22.38
N SER A 195 5.56 12.90 23.12
CA SER A 195 6.58 13.88 22.76
C SER A 195 7.99 13.29 22.85
N GLU A 196 8.94 13.88 22.14
CA GLU A 196 10.33 13.41 22.07
C GLU A 196 11.31 14.57 22.19
N ASN A 197 12.42 14.35 22.92
CA ASN A 197 13.56 15.27 23.01
C ASN A 197 13.14 16.71 23.35
N LEU A 198 12.24 16.92 24.31
CA LEU A 198 11.74 18.24 24.68
C LEU A 198 12.85 19.23 25.08
N GLY A 199 12.57 20.53 24.90
CA GLY A 199 13.47 21.62 25.30
C GLY A 199 14.58 22.01 24.31
N LYS A 200 14.48 21.60 23.03
CA LYS A 200 15.41 22.01 21.95
C LYS A 200 15.00 23.35 21.34
N GLU A 201 15.92 23.95 20.58
CA GLU A 201 15.66 25.22 19.89
C GLU A 201 14.79 25.07 18.64
N VAL A 202 14.82 23.89 18.01
CA VAL A 202 14.00 23.56 16.84
C VAL A 202 12.97 22.52 17.24
N VAL A 203 11.70 22.80 16.96
CA VAL A 203 10.56 21.94 17.25
C VAL A 203 9.91 21.50 15.94
N CYS A 204 9.64 20.20 15.82
CA CYS A 204 8.78 19.63 14.79
C CYS A 204 7.41 19.37 15.41
N LEU A 205 6.39 20.12 14.99
CA LEU A 205 5.04 20.01 15.51
C LEU A 205 4.14 19.32 14.49
N GLY A 206 3.67 18.12 14.82
CA GLY A 206 2.68 17.36 14.04
C GLY A 206 1.25 17.76 14.38
N SER A 207 0.28 17.19 13.65
CA SER A 207 -1.15 17.42 13.91
C SER A 207 -1.62 16.61 15.12
N VAL A 208 -1.67 15.28 15.00
CA VAL A 208 -2.21 14.37 16.01
C VAL A 208 -1.47 13.02 15.98
N PRO A 209 -1.26 12.33 17.12
CA PRO A 209 -0.74 10.97 17.12
C PRO A 209 -1.69 10.03 16.38
N GLY A 210 -1.17 9.22 15.46
CA GLY A 210 -1.92 8.16 14.80
C GLY A 210 -1.81 6.83 15.53
N GLN A 211 -2.31 5.78 14.88
CA GLN A 211 -2.31 4.41 15.43
C GLN A 211 -0.90 3.92 15.78
N HIS A 212 0.09 4.19 14.93
CA HIS A 212 1.47 3.77 15.18
C HIS A 212 2.08 4.54 16.35
N GLU A 213 1.77 5.84 16.49
CA GLU A 213 2.24 6.66 17.61
C GLU A 213 1.64 6.16 18.91
N ALA A 214 0.34 5.83 18.91
CA ALA A 214 -0.36 5.24 20.05
C ALA A 214 0.30 3.93 20.53
N GLN A 215 0.66 3.05 19.60
CA GLN A 215 1.33 1.77 19.89
C GLN A 215 2.77 1.95 20.37
N ALA A 216 3.52 2.87 19.75
CA ALA A 216 4.94 3.06 20.02
C ALA A 216 5.20 3.98 21.22
N GLY A 217 4.18 4.68 21.72
CA GLY A 217 4.32 5.65 22.82
C GLY A 217 5.21 6.85 22.48
N ARG A 218 5.33 7.20 21.20
CA ARG A 218 6.18 8.34 20.74
C ARG A 218 5.64 8.95 19.45
N PRO A 219 5.85 10.26 19.20
CA PRO A 219 5.31 10.94 18.03
C PRO A 219 6.02 10.50 16.76
N PHE A 220 5.39 10.61 15.57
CA PHE A 220 6.00 10.26 14.29
C PHE A 220 6.72 8.90 14.32
N SER A 221 6.04 7.83 14.73
CA SER A 221 6.64 6.48 14.83
C SER A 221 6.39 5.62 13.58
N GLY A 222 5.44 6.00 12.72
CA GLY A 222 5.13 5.33 11.46
C GLY A 222 5.94 5.84 10.26
N GLN A 223 5.36 5.71 9.06
CA GLN A 223 5.99 6.17 7.81
C GLN A 223 6.32 7.66 7.81
N SER A 224 5.45 8.50 8.40
CA SER A 224 5.68 9.94 8.57
C SER A 224 6.96 10.22 9.37
N GLY A 225 7.34 9.35 10.30
CA GLY A 225 8.59 9.45 11.05
C GLY A 225 9.84 9.15 10.23
N LYS A 226 9.78 8.11 9.39
CA LYS A 226 10.88 7.81 8.45
C LYS A 226 11.09 8.98 7.47
N ASN A 227 9.99 9.56 7.01
CA ASN A 227 10.01 10.74 6.13
C ASN A 227 10.57 11.96 6.86
N LEU A 228 10.19 12.18 8.12
CA LEU A 228 10.74 13.25 8.95
C LEU A 228 12.26 13.12 9.11
N GLU A 229 12.79 11.92 9.31
CA GLU A 229 14.25 11.71 9.40
C GLU A 229 14.97 12.16 8.13
N VAL A 230 14.42 11.84 6.96
CA VAL A 230 14.97 12.29 5.66
C VAL A 230 14.85 13.80 5.50
N ILE A 231 13.74 14.41 5.91
CA ILE A 231 13.57 15.86 5.85
C ILE A 231 14.62 16.53 6.76
N LEU A 232 14.77 16.06 8.00
CA LEU A 232 15.72 16.63 8.95
C LEU A 232 17.17 16.49 8.49
N SER A 233 17.54 15.37 7.87
CA SER A 233 18.92 15.18 7.36
C SER A 233 19.28 16.15 6.22
N ASN A 234 18.27 16.74 5.57
CA ASN A 234 18.43 17.77 4.54
C ASN A 234 18.40 19.20 5.08
N LEU A 235 18.21 19.40 6.39
CA LEU A 235 18.12 20.71 7.02
C LEU A 235 19.31 20.94 7.96
N ASN A 236 19.85 22.16 7.94
CA ASN A 236 20.81 22.62 8.92
C ASN A 236 20.26 23.79 9.72
N TYR A 237 20.65 23.87 10.98
CA TYR A 237 20.39 25.01 11.86
C TYR A 237 21.71 25.43 12.49
N ASN A 238 22.05 26.72 12.37
CA ASN A 238 23.35 27.27 12.79
C ASN A 238 24.55 26.48 12.21
N GLY A 239 24.47 26.11 10.93
CA GLY A 239 25.50 25.36 10.21
C GLY A 239 25.68 23.91 10.65
N LYS A 240 24.77 23.36 11.47
CA LYS A 240 24.81 21.96 11.93
C LYS A 240 23.62 21.19 11.36
N PRO A 241 23.83 19.95 10.88
CA PRO A 241 22.76 19.12 10.36
C PRO A 241 21.78 18.76 11.48
N LEU A 242 20.49 18.86 11.19
CA LEU A 242 19.43 18.40 12.06
C LEU A 242 19.31 16.88 11.99
N SER A 243 18.79 16.32 13.06
CA SER A 243 18.39 14.93 13.16
C SER A 243 17.33 14.84 14.24
N ARG A 244 16.63 13.73 14.32
CA ARG A 244 15.58 13.52 15.31
C ARG A 244 16.04 13.76 16.75
N ALA A 245 17.27 13.35 17.10
CA ALA A 245 17.85 13.56 18.42
C ALA A 245 18.15 15.05 18.76
N LYS A 246 18.21 15.92 17.76
CA LYS A 246 18.57 17.34 17.90
C LYS A 246 17.38 18.29 17.90
N VAL A 247 16.17 17.78 17.60
CA VAL A 247 14.94 18.56 17.58
C VAL A 247 13.97 18.04 18.62
N SER A 248 13.11 18.91 19.15
CA SER A 248 11.95 18.47 19.92
C SER A 248 10.86 18.06 18.95
N ILE A 249 10.12 17.00 19.27
CA ILE A 249 9.02 16.51 18.42
C ILE A 249 7.80 16.38 19.30
N ASP A 250 6.69 16.94 18.83
CA ASP A 250 5.41 16.92 19.55
C ASP A 250 4.25 16.98 18.54
N ASN A 251 3.02 16.87 19.03
CA ASN A 251 1.80 17.05 18.27
C ASN A 251 0.96 18.19 18.84
N SER A 252 0.21 18.85 17.94
CA SER A 252 -0.73 19.90 18.30
C SER A 252 -1.88 19.40 19.17
N TRP A 253 -2.15 18.11 19.17
CA TRP A 253 -3.09 17.40 20.04
C TRP A 253 -2.39 16.20 20.67
N ASP A 254 -2.64 15.92 21.94
CA ASP A 254 -1.95 14.86 22.69
C ASP A 254 -2.68 13.52 22.66
N SER A 255 -3.97 13.50 22.31
CA SER A 255 -4.76 12.27 22.31
C SER A 255 -4.74 11.65 20.91
N PRO A 256 -4.40 10.36 20.77
CA PRO A 256 -4.37 9.70 19.49
C PRO A 256 -5.71 9.74 18.76
N LEU A 257 -5.69 10.00 17.45
CA LEU A 257 -6.87 9.94 16.58
C LEU A 257 -6.50 9.25 15.27
N TRP A 258 -7.32 8.27 14.85
CA TRP A 258 -7.21 7.66 13.53
C TRP A 258 -8.55 7.15 13.05
N MET A 259 -8.70 7.07 11.73
CA MET A 259 -9.96 6.77 11.06
C MET A 259 -10.64 5.49 11.58
N GLY A 260 -9.87 4.43 11.83
CA GLY A 260 -10.41 3.13 12.22
C GLY A 260 -11.03 3.07 13.62
N GLU A 261 -10.59 3.88 14.58
CA GLU A 261 -11.13 3.87 15.95
C GLU A 261 -12.02 5.10 16.21
N HIS A 262 -11.64 6.25 15.67
CA HIS A 262 -12.23 7.53 16.03
C HIS A 262 -13.11 8.13 14.93
N GLY A 263 -13.11 7.56 13.71
CA GLY A 263 -13.81 8.10 12.54
C GLY A 263 -13.24 9.44 12.02
N VAL A 264 -12.16 9.92 12.63
CA VAL A 264 -11.47 11.16 12.28
C VAL A 264 -9.96 10.96 12.35
N THR A 265 -9.22 11.73 11.56
CA THR A 265 -7.75 11.72 11.53
C THR A 265 -7.14 13.02 12.02
N GLU A 266 -7.98 13.97 12.46
CA GLU A 266 -7.57 15.28 12.96
C GLU A 266 -8.44 15.68 14.15
N ALA A 267 -7.83 16.40 15.09
CA ALA A 267 -8.55 16.97 16.21
C ALA A 267 -9.29 18.24 15.76
N PRO A 268 -10.50 18.53 16.31
CA PRO A 268 -11.18 19.78 16.07
C PRO A 268 -10.31 20.98 16.47
N LEU A 269 -10.26 22.00 15.62
CA LEU A 269 -9.43 23.20 15.85
C LEU A 269 -9.70 23.86 17.21
N LYS A 270 -10.96 23.86 17.66
CA LYS A 270 -11.37 24.38 18.99
C LYS A 270 -10.67 23.66 20.15
N GLN A 271 -10.43 22.35 20.02
CA GLN A 271 -9.71 21.57 21.03
C GLN A 271 -8.21 21.81 20.95
N VAL A 272 -7.67 21.83 19.73
CA VAL A 272 -6.26 22.17 19.47
C VAL A 272 -5.88 23.53 20.04
N CYS A 273 -6.74 24.54 19.89
CA CYS A 273 -6.50 25.89 20.42
C CYS A 273 -7.07 26.12 21.83
N SER A 274 -7.48 25.07 22.55
CA SER A 274 -8.04 25.21 23.90
C SER A 274 -6.98 25.64 24.92
N ASP A 275 -7.42 26.30 25.99
CA ASP A 275 -6.49 26.83 27.00
C ASP A 275 -5.65 25.75 27.70
N SER A 276 -6.22 24.58 27.94
CA SER A 276 -5.53 23.44 28.54
C SER A 276 -4.44 22.91 27.60
N ASN A 277 -4.76 22.70 26.33
CA ASN A 277 -3.80 22.19 25.34
C ASN A 277 -2.67 23.19 25.04
N LEU A 278 -3.00 24.49 24.93
CA LEU A 278 -1.96 25.51 24.77
C LEU A 278 -1.05 25.61 26.00
N SER A 279 -1.59 25.39 27.21
CA SER A 279 -0.77 25.34 28.43
C SER A 279 0.16 24.13 28.43
N ARG A 280 -0.31 22.97 27.96
CA ARG A 280 0.51 21.77 27.74
C ARG A 280 1.67 22.07 26.78
N LEU A 281 1.37 22.55 25.57
CA LEU A 281 2.38 22.89 24.56
C LEU A 281 3.38 23.95 25.07
N ASN A 282 2.93 24.95 25.84
CA ASN A 282 3.84 25.94 26.44
C ASN A 282 4.85 25.29 27.39
N ASN A 283 4.42 24.29 28.16
CA ASN A 283 5.27 23.56 29.08
C ASN A 283 6.25 22.63 28.35
N GLU A 284 5.83 22.03 27.24
CA GLU A 284 6.62 21.05 26.49
C GLU A 284 7.62 21.70 25.54
N ILE A 285 7.20 22.71 24.78
CA ILE A 285 8.02 23.33 23.73
C ILE A 285 8.29 24.83 23.94
N GLY A 286 7.55 25.56 24.75
CA GLY A 286 7.57 27.04 24.74
C GLY A 286 8.86 27.73 25.19
N LYS A 287 9.66 27.14 26.09
CA LYS A 287 10.69 27.90 26.84
C LYS A 287 11.97 28.24 26.07
N ASN A 288 12.50 27.30 25.28
CA ASN A 288 13.80 27.45 24.59
C ASN A 288 13.67 27.50 23.06
N THR A 289 12.44 27.38 22.55
CA THR A 289 12.19 27.27 21.12
C THR A 289 12.50 28.57 20.39
N LYS A 290 13.22 28.43 19.28
CA LYS A 290 13.54 29.49 18.32
C LYS A 290 12.76 29.29 17.03
N ILE A 291 12.52 28.04 16.64
CA ILE A 291 11.83 27.68 15.39
C ILE A 291 10.83 26.55 15.66
N VAL A 292 9.59 26.73 15.20
CA VAL A 292 8.58 25.67 15.10
C VAL A 292 8.34 25.36 13.63
N ILE A 293 8.65 24.14 13.21
CA ILE A 293 8.26 23.59 11.91
C ILE A 293 6.91 22.92 12.11
N ALA A 294 5.85 23.56 11.61
CA ALA A 294 4.47 23.11 11.75
C ALA A 294 4.03 22.31 10.52
N PHE A 295 3.79 21.01 10.72
CA PHE A 295 3.39 20.07 9.68
C PHE A 295 1.87 19.98 9.58
N GLY A 296 1.28 20.75 8.64
CA GLY A 296 -0.17 20.82 8.42
C GLY A 296 -0.87 21.98 9.14
N ASP A 297 -2.17 22.11 8.89
CA ASP A 297 -2.96 23.27 9.32
C ASP A 297 -3.19 23.32 10.84
N ASN A 298 -3.50 22.20 11.48
CA ASN A 298 -3.70 22.14 12.94
C ASN A 298 -2.42 22.47 13.71
N ALA A 299 -1.28 21.93 13.27
CA ALA A 299 0.03 22.25 13.85
C ALA A 299 0.33 23.74 13.74
N TYR A 300 0.05 24.33 12.58
CA TYR A 300 0.27 25.75 12.34
C TYR A 300 -0.63 26.61 13.23
N ALA A 301 -1.92 26.31 13.29
CA ALA A 301 -2.87 27.05 14.11
C ALA A 301 -2.57 26.95 15.62
N ALA A 302 -2.15 25.77 16.09
CA ALA A 302 -1.69 25.60 17.47
C ALA A 302 -0.47 26.46 17.78
N ALA A 303 0.53 26.47 16.89
CA ALA A 303 1.74 27.26 17.06
C ALA A 303 1.46 28.78 17.09
N GLU A 304 0.59 29.26 16.19
CA GLU A 304 0.15 30.67 16.17
C GLU A 304 -0.61 31.04 17.45
N ALA A 305 -1.58 30.21 17.86
CA ALA A 305 -2.35 30.44 19.09
C ALA A 305 -1.46 30.41 20.35
N LEU A 306 -0.52 29.47 20.42
CA LEU A 306 0.47 29.37 21.48
C LEU A 306 1.35 30.62 21.55
N LYS A 307 1.87 31.05 20.38
CA LYS A 307 2.71 32.22 20.25
C LYS A 307 1.98 33.49 20.70
N ALA A 308 0.74 33.67 20.26
CA ALA A 308 -0.09 34.81 20.64
C ALA A 308 -0.42 34.81 22.14
N LYS A 309 -0.83 33.66 22.70
CA LYS A 309 -1.27 33.55 24.10
C LYS A 309 -0.14 33.82 25.11
N TYR A 310 1.07 33.33 24.83
CA TYR A 310 2.21 33.45 25.75
C TYR A 310 3.26 34.48 25.30
N ASN A 311 2.97 35.27 24.27
CA ASN A 311 3.86 36.28 23.70
C ASN A 311 5.27 35.71 23.37
N LEU A 312 5.29 34.53 22.75
CA LEU A 312 6.54 33.82 22.43
C LEU A 312 7.18 34.38 21.16
N LYS A 313 8.51 34.27 21.04
CA LYS A 313 9.29 34.91 19.97
C LYS A 313 9.87 33.95 18.92
N PHE A 314 9.44 32.69 18.89
CA PHE A 314 9.91 31.77 17.87
C PHE A 314 9.34 32.09 16.48
N ALA A 315 10.08 31.70 15.44
CA ALA A 315 9.60 31.67 14.07
C ALA A 315 8.71 30.44 13.85
N ILE A 316 7.66 30.58 13.05
CA ILE A 316 6.77 29.47 12.68
C ILE A 316 6.94 29.24 11.18
N ILE A 317 7.34 28.04 10.80
CA ILE A 317 7.49 27.62 9.41
C ILE A 317 6.37 26.62 9.12
N LYS A 318 5.35 27.06 8.39
CA LYS A 318 4.30 26.17 7.92
C LYS A 318 4.81 25.32 6.78
N THR A 319 4.57 24.03 6.85
CA THR A 319 4.83 23.09 5.76
C THR A 319 3.73 22.04 5.68
N ASP A 320 3.75 21.28 4.60
CA ASP A 320 2.85 20.16 4.35
C ASP A 320 3.01 19.04 5.39
N HIS A 321 2.03 18.16 5.52
CA HIS A 321 2.18 16.98 6.38
C HIS A 321 3.13 15.94 5.74
N PRO A 322 4.08 15.31 6.47
CA PRO A 322 5.08 14.42 5.89
C PRO A 322 4.53 13.01 5.61
N SER A 323 3.23 12.86 5.36
CA SER A 323 2.65 11.58 4.94
C SER A 323 2.83 11.39 3.44
N MET A 324 3.06 10.15 2.99
CA MET A 324 3.26 9.85 1.56
C MET A 324 2.05 10.25 0.70
N ALA A 325 0.83 10.13 1.23
CA ALA A 325 -0.38 10.57 0.54
C ALA A 325 -0.34 12.07 0.21
N HIS A 326 0.09 12.90 1.16
CA HIS A 326 0.18 14.34 0.96
C HIS A 326 1.38 14.70 0.07
N ILE A 327 2.54 14.09 0.34
CA ILE A 327 3.77 14.32 -0.43
C ILE A 327 3.59 14.00 -1.91
N ASN A 328 2.95 12.88 -2.25
CA ASN A 328 2.72 12.47 -3.65
C ASN A 328 1.73 13.39 -4.39
N ARG A 329 0.80 13.99 -3.66
CA ARG A 329 -0.13 14.97 -4.21
C ARG A 329 0.58 16.28 -4.53
N THR A 330 1.41 16.79 -3.61
CA THR A 330 2.03 18.11 -3.72
C THR A 330 3.30 18.12 -4.59
N TYR A 331 4.18 17.13 -4.44
CA TYR A 331 5.51 17.12 -5.06
C TYR A 331 5.57 16.14 -6.24
N LYS A 332 6.12 16.59 -7.37
CA LYS A 332 6.27 15.77 -8.57
C LYS A 332 7.73 15.41 -8.78
N SER A 333 7.98 14.15 -9.14
CA SER A 333 9.32 13.64 -9.39
C SER A 333 9.33 12.83 -10.67
N LEU A 334 10.40 13.01 -11.46
CA LEU A 334 10.65 12.33 -12.73
C LEU A 334 11.66 11.18 -12.59
N LYS A 335 12.05 10.83 -11.35
CA LYS A 335 13.00 9.73 -11.12
C LYS A 335 12.44 8.38 -11.56
N ALA A 336 13.33 7.48 -11.96
CA ALA A 336 12.98 6.22 -12.60
C ALA A 336 12.27 5.26 -11.64
N THR A 337 12.75 5.13 -10.41
CA THR A 337 12.20 4.20 -9.41
C THR A 337 11.32 4.91 -8.37
N GLU A 338 10.38 4.18 -7.76
CA GLU A 338 9.50 4.76 -6.72
C GLU A 338 10.29 5.20 -5.48
N GLN A 339 11.33 4.46 -5.12
CA GLN A 339 12.20 4.83 -4.00
C GLN A 339 12.92 6.16 -4.27
N GLU A 340 13.52 6.33 -5.46
CA GLU A 340 14.17 7.59 -5.83
C GLU A 340 13.16 8.73 -5.92
N ARG A 341 11.95 8.49 -6.44
CA ARG A 341 10.88 9.50 -6.48
C ARG A 341 10.50 9.97 -5.09
N ASN A 342 10.38 9.06 -4.12
CA ASN A 342 10.01 9.42 -2.76
C ASN A 342 11.10 10.24 -2.06
N LEU A 343 12.37 9.87 -2.24
CA LEU A 343 13.50 10.64 -1.70
C LEU A 343 13.58 12.04 -2.33
N ASP A 344 13.39 12.13 -3.65
CA ASP A 344 13.39 13.39 -4.39
C ASP A 344 12.25 14.32 -3.92
N ARG A 345 11.03 13.80 -3.72
CA ARG A 345 9.90 14.57 -3.18
C ARG A 345 10.16 15.06 -1.74
N LEU A 346 10.77 14.23 -0.89
CA LEU A 346 11.13 14.61 0.48
C LEU A 346 12.21 15.70 0.49
N SER A 347 13.17 15.65 -0.43
CA SER A 347 14.17 16.69 -0.62
C SER A 347 13.53 18.02 -1.07
N GLN A 348 12.61 17.98 -2.03
CA GLN A 348 11.84 19.17 -2.44
C GLN A 348 11.04 19.80 -1.28
N MET A 349 10.46 18.96 -0.40
CA MET A 349 9.78 19.44 0.80
C MET A 349 10.75 20.12 1.78
N ALA A 350 11.95 19.56 1.97
CA ALA A 350 12.99 20.20 2.77
C ALA A 350 13.42 21.55 2.18
N ASP A 351 13.55 21.65 0.86
CA ASP A 351 13.87 22.92 0.18
C ASP A 351 12.78 23.98 0.34
N ASN A 352 11.50 23.58 0.32
CA ASN A 352 10.39 24.47 0.65
C ASN A 352 10.45 24.96 2.10
N ILE A 353 10.85 24.11 3.06
CA ILE A 353 11.06 24.51 4.45
C ILE A 353 12.20 25.54 4.54
N LYS A 354 13.34 25.31 3.87
CA LYS A 354 14.46 26.26 3.82
C LYS A 354 14.04 27.62 3.27
N LYS A 355 13.34 27.62 2.13
CA LYS A 355 12.83 28.84 1.51
C LYS A 355 11.88 29.60 2.44
N SER A 356 10.97 28.89 3.09
CA SER A 356 9.99 29.48 4.01
C SER A 356 10.61 29.93 5.34
N SER A 357 11.78 29.41 5.69
CA SER A 357 12.50 29.77 6.92
C SER A 357 13.17 31.15 6.87
N GLY A 358 13.27 31.78 5.69
CA GLY A 358 13.97 33.06 5.54
C GLY A 358 15.47 33.00 5.88
N GLY A 359 16.10 31.83 5.71
CA GLY A 359 17.52 31.61 6.00
C GLY A 359 17.82 31.11 7.42
N LEU A 360 16.80 30.90 8.26
CA LEU A 360 16.96 30.28 9.58
C LEU A 360 17.34 28.78 9.48
N LEU A 361 16.94 28.13 8.40
CA LEU A 361 17.29 26.75 8.06
C LEU A 361 17.91 26.70 6.65
N THR A 362 19.02 25.98 6.50
CA THR A 362 19.80 25.90 5.24
C THR A 362 20.03 24.48 4.77
#